data_AF-A0A7D8YFY3-F1
#
_entry.id   AF-A0A7D8YFY3-F1
#
_cell.length_a   1.000
_cell.length_b   1.000
_cell.length_c   1.000
_cell.angle_alpha   90.00
_cell.angle_beta   90.00
_cell.angle_gamma   90.00
#
_symmetry.space_group_name_H-M   'P 1'
#
loop_
_entity.id
_entity.type
_entity.pdbx_description
1 polymer ?
#
loop_
_entity_poly.entity_id
_entity_poly.type
_entity_poly.pdbx_seq_one_letter_code
_entity_poly.pdbx_strand_id
1 'polypeptide(L)'
;MPDFVPDIDEATVQRLVERDFPSGVIDRVHSILATYGTGSHHFERNRVLAAVLKLADGDLLELQRQLGVADADFRDVVGAAEYPAQMKIGFVGMERIGPDRLHELKELDWQEYSAWLART
;
A
#
# COMPACT_ATOMS: atom_id res chain seq x y z
N MET A 1 8.70 7.07 19.08
CA MET A 1 8.28 7.88 17.92
C MET A 1 7.20 7.08 17.22
N PRO A 2 6.02 7.63 16.94
CA PRO A 2 4.95 6.87 16.32
C PRO A 2 5.40 6.40 14.93
N ASP A 3 5.04 5.17 14.58
CA ASP A 3 5.14 4.71 13.21
C ASP A 3 4.22 5.57 12.34
N PHE A 4 4.71 6.00 11.17
CA PHE A 4 3.88 6.71 10.21
C PHE A 4 2.91 5.69 9.61
N VAL A 5 1.64 5.81 10.00
CA VAL A 5 0.55 5.00 9.49
C VAL A 5 -0.40 5.95 8.76
N PRO A 6 -0.61 5.78 7.45
CA PRO A 6 -1.51 6.65 6.71
C PRO A 6 -2.96 6.40 7.13
N ASP A 7 -3.70 7.47 7.37
CA ASP A 7 -5.15 7.41 7.54
C ASP A 7 -5.81 7.52 6.16
N ILE A 8 -6.39 6.41 5.69
CA ILE A 8 -6.97 6.31 4.35
C ILE A 8 -8.48 6.14 4.45
N ASP A 9 -9.21 7.12 3.94
CA ASP A 9 -10.65 7.06 3.79
C ASP A 9 -11.08 6.49 2.42
N GLU A 10 -12.37 6.16 2.31
CA GLU A 10 -12.94 5.62 1.07
C GLU A 10 -12.80 6.60 -0.11
N ALA A 11 -12.97 7.90 0.15
CA ALA A 11 -12.82 8.94 -0.86
C ALA A 11 -11.40 8.99 -1.42
N THR A 12 -10.38 8.68 -0.59
CA THR A 12 -9.00 8.53 -1.04
C THR A 12 -8.83 7.31 -1.93
N VAL A 13 -9.38 6.15 -1.55
CA VAL A 13 -9.34 4.96 -2.42
C VAL A 13 -9.98 5.25 -3.77
N GLN A 14 -11.16 5.88 -3.80
CA GLN A 14 -11.84 6.24 -5.04
C GLN A 14 -10.99 7.18 -5.91
N ARG A 15 -10.43 8.25 -5.31
CA ARG A 15 -9.55 9.19 -6.02
C ARG A 15 -8.33 8.48 -6.62
N LEU A 16 -7.72 7.54 -5.90
CA LEU A 16 -6.56 6.79 -6.39
C LEU A 16 -6.92 5.93 -7.61
N VAL A 17 -8.10 5.29 -7.60
CA VAL A 17 -8.61 4.53 -8.75
C VAL A 17 -8.81 5.44 -9.96
N GLU A 18 -9.50 6.57 -9.78
CA GLU A 18 -9.77 7.52 -10.87
C GLU A 18 -8.49 8.17 -11.43
N ARG A 19 -7.47 8.35 -10.58
CA ARG A 19 -6.17 8.93 -10.95
C ARG A 19 -5.31 7.96 -11.75
N ASP A 20 -5.21 6.71 -11.29
CA ASP A 20 -4.19 5.77 -11.77
C ASP A 20 -4.70 4.84 -12.89
N PHE A 21 -6.02 4.73 -13.08
CA PHE A 21 -6.62 3.82 -14.06
C PHE A 21 -7.41 4.56 -15.14
N PRO A 22 -7.38 4.09 -16.41
CA PRO A 22 -8.22 4.64 -17.46
C PRO A 22 -9.72 4.52 -17.15
N SER A 23 -10.51 5.53 -17.53
CA SER A 23 -11.96 5.57 -17.25
C SER A 23 -12.73 4.34 -17.73
N GLY A 24 -12.31 3.73 -18.85
CA GLY A 24 -12.93 2.52 -19.39
C GLY A 24 -12.78 1.25 -18.56
N VAL A 25 -11.95 1.26 -17.50
CA VAL A 25 -11.73 0.10 -16.63
C VAL A 25 -12.06 0.35 -15.16
N ILE A 26 -12.52 1.55 -14.79
CA ILE A 26 -12.81 1.92 -13.39
C ILE A 26 -13.80 0.96 -12.72
N ASP A 27 -14.92 0.63 -13.37
CA ASP A 27 -15.91 -0.33 -12.83
C ASP A 27 -15.29 -1.71 -12.56
N ARG A 28 -14.36 -2.12 -13.43
CA ARG A 28 -13.64 -3.39 -13.28
C ARG A 28 -12.67 -3.33 -12.10
N VAL A 29 -11.97 -2.21 -11.91
CA VAL A 29 -11.08 -1.98 -10.75
C VAL A 29 -11.88 -2.03 -9.46
N HIS A 30 -13.01 -1.32 -9.36
CA HIS A 30 -13.87 -1.36 -8.17
C HIS A 30 -14.41 -2.77 -7.89
N SER A 31 -14.82 -3.50 -8.93
CA SER A 31 -15.26 -4.89 -8.78
C SER A 31 -14.17 -5.80 -8.21
N ILE A 32 -12.91 -5.56 -8.60
CA ILE A 32 -11.74 -6.29 -8.09
C ILE A 32 -11.45 -5.90 -6.65
N LEU A 33 -11.42 -4.60 -6.31
CA LEU A 33 -11.17 -4.13 -4.94
C LEU A 33 -12.27 -4.56 -3.95
N ALA A 34 -13.51 -4.76 -4.44
CA ALA A 34 -14.63 -5.22 -3.64
C ALA A 34 -14.43 -6.61 -3.02
N THR A 35 -13.50 -7.43 -3.53
CA THR A 35 -13.25 -8.79 -3.02
C THR A 35 -12.54 -8.78 -1.66
N TYR A 36 -11.63 -7.84 -1.43
CA TYR A 36 -10.97 -7.67 -0.14
C TYR A 36 -11.95 -7.09 0.89
N GLY A 37 -11.73 -7.34 2.19
CA GLY A 37 -12.62 -6.91 3.27
C GLY A 37 -13.90 -7.75 3.48
N THR A 38 -14.09 -8.84 2.74
CA THR A 38 -15.23 -9.77 2.91
C THR A 38 -14.93 -10.95 3.84
N GLY A 39 -13.67 -11.36 3.95
CA GLY A 39 -13.20 -12.40 4.87
C GLY A 39 -13.02 -11.89 6.31
N SER A 40 -13.18 -12.77 7.29
CA SER A 40 -13.00 -12.45 8.72
C SER A 40 -11.56 -12.12 9.13
N HIS A 41 -10.60 -12.43 8.26
CA HIS A 41 -9.17 -12.13 8.44
C HIS A 41 -8.71 -10.90 7.65
N HIS A 42 -9.62 -10.19 6.98
CA HIS A 42 -9.31 -8.93 6.31
C HIS A 42 -9.41 -7.78 7.31
N PHE A 43 -8.32 -7.03 7.45
CA PHE A 43 -8.21 -5.88 8.34
C PHE A 43 -7.85 -4.63 7.53
N GLU A 44 -8.06 -3.45 8.13
CA GLU A 44 -7.54 -2.18 7.60
C GLU A 44 -7.87 -1.94 6.12
N ARG A 45 -9.10 -2.31 5.70
CA ARG A 45 -9.53 -2.37 4.29
C ARG A 45 -8.95 -1.25 3.44
N ASN A 46 -9.22 0.00 3.79
CA ASN A 46 -8.85 1.15 2.95
C ASN A 46 -7.32 1.33 2.84
N ARG A 47 -6.58 1.13 3.92
CA ARG A 47 -5.12 1.17 3.95
C ARG A 47 -4.54 0.09 3.03
N VAL A 48 -5.07 -1.14 3.13
CA VAL A 48 -4.65 -2.26 2.27
C VAL A 48 -4.98 -1.97 0.81
N LEU A 49 -6.19 -1.48 0.50
CA LEU A 49 -6.56 -1.14 -0.88
C LEU A 49 -5.66 -0.04 -1.46
N ALA A 50 -5.30 0.99 -0.69
CA ALA A 50 -4.35 2.01 -1.13
C ALA A 50 -2.95 1.43 -1.36
N ALA A 51 -2.48 0.52 -0.51
CA ALA A 51 -1.21 -0.17 -0.71
C ALA A 51 -1.21 -1.03 -1.99
N VAL A 52 -2.27 -1.80 -2.23
CA VAL A 52 -2.46 -2.57 -3.47
C VAL A 52 -2.43 -1.62 -4.68
N LEU A 53 -3.17 -0.50 -4.63
CA LEU A 53 -3.21 0.48 -5.73
C LEU A 53 -1.84 1.10 -6.01
N LYS A 54 -1.08 1.46 -4.97
CA LYS A 54 0.29 1.96 -5.11
C LYS A 54 1.18 0.98 -5.86
N LEU A 55 1.14 -0.30 -5.45
CA LEU A 55 1.99 -1.34 -6.05
C LEU A 55 1.52 -1.76 -7.46
N ALA A 56 0.24 -1.62 -7.75
CA ALA A 56 -0.34 -1.91 -9.06
C ALA A 56 0.05 -0.87 -10.13
N ASP A 57 0.24 0.40 -9.74
CA ASP A 57 0.63 1.51 -10.62
C ASP A 57 -0.18 1.56 -11.94
N GLY A 58 -1.50 1.38 -11.83
CA GLY A 58 -2.42 1.41 -12.97
C GLY A 58 -2.53 0.11 -13.78
N ASP A 59 -1.79 -0.95 -13.42
CA ASP A 59 -1.85 -2.26 -14.08
C ASP A 59 -2.90 -3.18 -13.43
N LEU A 60 -3.85 -3.67 -14.23
CA LEU A 60 -4.94 -4.54 -13.76
C LEU A 60 -4.49 -5.94 -13.33
N LEU A 61 -3.46 -6.50 -13.97
CA LEU A 61 -2.94 -7.82 -13.61
C LEU A 61 -2.17 -7.73 -12.30
N GLU A 62 -1.38 -6.66 -12.12
CA GLU A 62 -0.66 -6.41 -10.89
C GLU A 62 -1.63 -6.09 -9.74
N LEU A 63 -2.70 -5.34 -9.98
CA LEU A 63 -3.79 -5.14 -9.02
C LEU A 63 -4.32 -6.46 -8.46
N GLN A 64 -4.64 -7.40 -9.35
CA GLN A 64 -5.14 -8.72 -8.96
C GLN A 64 -4.09 -9.53 -8.21
N ARG A 65 -2.83 -9.48 -8.67
CA ARG A 65 -1.71 -10.17 -8.03
C ARG A 65 -1.53 -9.67 -6.59
N GLN A 66 -1.50 -8.35 -6.39
CA GLN A 66 -1.30 -7.73 -5.09
C GLN A 66 -2.48 -7.98 -4.14
N LEU A 67 -3.71 -8.03 -4.64
CA LEU A 67 -4.86 -8.47 -3.84
C LEU A 67 -4.71 -9.92 -3.36
N GLY A 68 -4.18 -10.80 -4.20
CA GLY A 68 -3.88 -12.18 -3.79
C GLY A 68 -2.80 -12.24 -2.69
N VAL A 69 -1.78 -11.37 -2.76
CA VAL A 69 -0.80 -11.23 -1.66
C VAL A 69 -1.49 -10.71 -0.40
N ALA A 70 -2.37 -9.70 -0.52
CA ALA A 70 -3.07 -9.12 0.61
C ALA A 70 -4.03 -10.09 1.32
N ASP A 71 -4.69 -10.97 0.57
CA ASP A 71 -5.57 -12.03 1.08
C ASP A 71 -4.77 -13.06 1.89
N ALA A 72 -3.57 -13.43 1.43
CA ALA A 72 -2.68 -14.34 2.14
C ALA A 72 -2.05 -13.71 3.39
N ASP A 73 -1.44 -12.52 3.25
CA ASP A 73 -0.91 -11.70 4.34
C ASP A 73 -0.84 -10.23 3.93
N PHE A 74 -1.77 -9.42 4.44
CA PHE A 74 -1.84 -7.99 4.13
C PHE A 74 -0.58 -7.21 4.53
N ARG A 75 0.20 -7.72 5.49
CA ARG A 75 1.42 -7.06 5.96
C ARG A 75 2.51 -7.03 4.89
N ASP A 76 2.53 -8.00 3.98
CA ASP A 76 3.48 -8.01 2.88
C ASP A 76 3.19 -6.87 1.88
N VAL A 77 1.92 -6.62 1.62
CA VAL A 77 1.48 -5.53 0.72
C VAL A 77 1.65 -4.18 1.37
N VAL A 78 1.22 -4.03 2.62
CA VAL A 78 1.43 -2.79 3.41
C VAL A 78 2.91 -2.50 3.55
N GLY A 79 3.73 -3.50 3.90
CA GLY A 79 5.17 -3.37 4.04
C GLY A 79 5.85 -2.92 2.75
N ALA A 80 5.52 -3.57 1.62
CA ALA A 80 6.09 -3.23 0.33
C ALA A 80 5.68 -1.82 -0.15
N ALA A 81 4.45 -1.39 0.16
CA ALA A 81 3.93 -0.09 -0.27
C ALA A 81 4.38 1.05 0.63
N GLU A 82 4.26 0.91 1.95
CA GLU A 82 4.48 1.98 2.92
C GLU A 82 5.91 2.03 3.46
N TYR A 83 6.63 0.90 3.44
CA TYR A 83 7.96 0.77 4.03
C TYR A 83 9.00 0.13 3.08
N PRO A 84 9.09 0.55 1.80
CA PRO A 84 9.93 -0.13 0.81
C PRO A 84 11.43 -0.13 1.14
N ALA A 85 11.98 0.94 1.75
CA ALA A 85 13.38 0.99 2.15
C ALA A 85 13.68 0.04 3.30
N GLN A 86 12.78 -0.06 4.29
CA GLN A 86 12.89 -1.04 5.37
C GLN A 86 12.77 -2.48 4.84
N MET A 87 11.82 -2.74 3.94
CA MET A 87 11.64 -4.05 3.30
C MET A 87 12.88 -4.51 2.51
N LYS A 88 13.56 -3.58 1.83
CA LYS A 88 14.81 -3.88 1.08
C LYS A 88 15.96 -4.33 1.98
N ILE A 89 16.00 -3.85 3.23
CA ILE A 89 17.02 -4.26 4.21
C ILE A 89 16.71 -5.66 4.75
N GLY A 90 15.42 -5.99 4.86
CA GLY A 90 14.95 -7.27 5.36
C GLY A 90 15.18 -7.46 6.86
N PHE A 91 14.58 -8.52 7.41
CA PHE A 91 14.52 -8.75 8.85
C PHE A 91 15.89 -8.73 9.54
N VAL A 92 16.86 -9.50 9.03
CA VAL A 92 18.22 -9.59 9.61
C VAL A 92 18.98 -8.26 9.53
N GLY A 93 18.77 -7.47 8.49
CA GLY A 93 19.40 -6.16 8.37
C GLY A 93 18.81 -5.17 9.37
N MET A 94 17.49 -5.22 9.59
CA MET A 94 16.79 -4.35 10.55
C MET A 94 17.23 -4.58 11.99
N GLU A 95 17.62 -5.81 12.37
CA GLU A 95 18.19 -6.11 13.70
C GLU A 95 19.56 -5.46 13.94
N ARG A 96 20.25 -5.04 12.87
CA ARG A 96 21.64 -4.58 12.90
C ARG A 96 21.81 -3.08 12.67
N ILE A 97 20.74 -2.38 12.27
CA ILE A 97 20.80 -0.93 12.08
C ILE A 97 20.58 -0.21 13.41
N GLY A 98 21.33 0.87 13.63
CA GLY A 98 21.14 1.75 14.76
C GLY A 98 19.85 2.57 14.65
N PRO A 99 19.40 3.18 15.77
CA PRO A 99 18.16 3.97 15.80
C PRO A 99 18.16 5.13 14.81
N ASP A 100 19.30 5.79 14.60
CA ASP A 100 19.42 6.91 13.65
C ASP A 100 19.17 6.45 12.21
N ARG A 101 19.75 5.32 11.82
CA ARG A 101 19.54 4.76 10.48
C ARG A 101 18.11 4.27 10.28
N LEU A 102 17.50 3.68 11.31
CA LEU A 102 16.09 3.32 11.28
C LEU A 102 15.20 4.56 11.08
N HIS A 103 15.55 5.66 11.75
CA HIS A 103 14.82 6.92 11.61
C HIS A 103 14.89 7.45 10.17
N GLU A 104 16.08 7.52 9.58
CA GLU A 104 16.27 7.96 8.19
C GLU A 104 15.44 7.15 7.19
N LEU A 105 15.34 5.83 7.39
CA LEU A 105 14.55 4.96 6.51
C LEU A 105 13.06 5.22 6.65
N LYS A 106 12.58 5.40 7.89
CA LYS A 106 11.17 5.73 8.15
C LYS A 106 10.79 7.08 7.53
N GLU A 107 11.66 8.08 7.64
CA GLU A 107 11.45 9.37 7.01
C GLU A 107 11.42 9.27 5.48
N LEU A 108 12.35 8.51 4.89
CA LEU A 108 12.41 8.30 3.44
C LEU A 108 11.14 7.61 2.92
N ASP A 109 10.75 6.50 3.55
CA ASP A 109 9.55 5.74 3.21
C ASP A 109 8.29 6.61 3.33
N TRP A 110 8.19 7.39 4.40
CA TRP A 110 7.07 8.29 4.62
C TRP A 110 7.00 9.42 3.58
N GLN A 111 8.14 10.03 3.25
CA GLN A 111 8.21 11.07 2.23
C GLN A 111 7.79 10.52 0.87
N GLU A 112 8.27 9.34 0.49
CA GLU A 112 7.89 8.67 -0.76
C GLU A 112 6.38 8.39 -0.81
N TYR A 113 5.83 7.76 0.24
CA TYR A 113 4.41 7.43 0.29
C TYR A 113 3.53 8.68 0.29
N SER A 114 3.89 9.70 1.07
CA SER A 114 3.13 10.96 1.15
C SER A 114 3.14 11.71 -0.17
N ALA A 115 4.28 11.74 -0.86
CA ALA A 115 4.39 12.34 -2.19
C ALA A 115 3.52 11.59 -3.21
N TRP A 116 3.54 10.26 -3.19
CA TRP A 116 2.65 9.44 -4.02
C TRP A 116 1.17 9.68 -3.69
N LEU A 117 0.81 9.82 -2.42
CA LEU A 117 -0.57 10.05 -2.01
C LEU A 117 -1.09 11.43 -2.45
N ALA A 118 -0.21 12.43 -2.44
CA ALA A 118 -0.52 13.81 -2.81
C ALA A 118 -0.47 14.11 -4.32
N ARG A 119 0.06 13.19 -5.16
CA ARG A 119 0.08 13.41 -6.62
C ARG A 119 -1.34 13.46 -7.18
N THR A 120 -1.59 14.43 -8.06
CA THR A 120 -2.87 14.68 -8.75
C THR A 120 -2.86 14.14 -10.15
#